data_AF-A0A961QU14-F1
#
_entry.id   AF-A0A961QU14-F1
#
_cell.length_a   1.000
_cell.length_b   1.000
_cell.length_c   1.000
_cell.angle_alpha   90.00
_cell.angle_beta   90.00
_cell.angle_gamma   90.00
#
_symmetry.space_group_name_H-M   'P 1'
#
loop_
_entity.id
_entity.type
_entity.pdbx_description
1 polymer ?
#
loop_
_entity_poly.entity_id
_entity_poly.type
_entity_poly.pdbx_seq_one_letter_code
_entity_poly.pdbx_strand_id
1 'polypeptide(L)' 'MAENDGNGAGESAPLEPIPVMQRVLDNPFLLLFLGVTIPTVLYLIWGVMEIISVPIAPN' A
#
# COMPACT_ATOMS: atom_id res chain seq x y z
N MET A 1 58.55 15.71 -3.83
CA MET A 1 57.85 14.50 -3.38
C MET A 1 56.52 14.96 -2.81
N ALA A 2 55.45 14.86 -3.60
CA ALA A 2 54.10 15.22 -3.15
C ALA A 2 53.38 13.92 -2.83
N GLU A 3 53.28 13.60 -1.53
CA GLU A 3 52.35 12.59 -1.04
C GLU A 3 51.07 13.35 -0.67
N ASN A 4 50.10 13.34 -1.57
CA ASN A 4 48.73 13.70 -1.24
C ASN A 4 47.89 12.48 -1.61
N ASP A 5 48.00 11.45 -0.77
CA ASP A 5 47.02 10.37 -0.72
C ASP A 5 45.76 10.94 -0.07
N GLY A 6 44.97 11.63 -0.88
CA GLY A 6 43.60 12.01 -0.59
C GLY A 6 42.77 10.74 -0.41
N ASN A 7 42.89 10.19 0.80
CA ASN A 7 42.09 9.14 1.40
C ASN A 7 40.65 9.14 0.86
N GLY A 8 40.29 8.03 0.21
CA GLY A 8 38.94 7.74 -0.25
C GLY A 8 37.99 7.61 0.93
N ALA A 9 37.45 8.74 1.41
CA ALA A 9 36.26 8.78 2.23
C ALA A 9 35.03 8.64 1.32
N GLY A 10 34.91 7.47 0.69
CA GLY A 10 33.61 6.99 0.23
C GLY A 10 32.83 6.57 1.47
N GLU A 11 32.35 7.57 2.23
CA GLU A 11 31.47 7.38 3.37
C GLU A 11 30.29 6.52 2.91
N SER A 12 30.30 5.24 3.30
CA SER A 12 29.19 4.33 3.06
C SER A 12 28.05 4.78 3.97
N ALA A 13 27.26 5.73 3.49
CA ALA A 13 26.05 6.19 4.14
C ALA A 13 25.18 4.97 4.49
N PRO A 14 24.72 4.82 5.74
CA PRO A 14 23.85 3.72 6.12
C PRO A 14 22.61 3.75 5.23
N LEU A 15 22.29 2.62 4.58
CA LEU A 15 21.06 2.47 3.83
C LEU A 15 19.89 2.61 4.83
N GLU A 16 19.27 3.78 4.89
CA GLU A 16 18.07 3.97 5.71
C GLU A 16 16.99 2.99 5.25
N PRO A 17 16.40 2.19 6.15
CA PRO A 17 15.34 1.26 5.78
C PRO A 17 14.13 2.05 5.29
N ILE A 18 13.68 1.74 4.06
CA ILE A 18 12.48 2.36 3.50
C ILE A 18 11.27 1.99 4.39
N PRO A 19 10.53 2.96 4.94
CA PRO A 19 9.37 2.70 5.78
C PRO A 19 8.28 1.94 5.02
N VAL A 20 7.63 0.99 5.69
CA VAL A 20 6.65 0.07 5.09
C VAL A 20 5.48 0.81 4.42
N MET A 21 5.04 1.93 5.01
CA MET A 21 3.96 2.73 4.45
C MET A 21 4.34 3.35 3.08
N GLN A 22 5.59 3.79 2.90
CA GLN A 22 6.07 4.24 1.58
C GLN A 22 6.05 3.10 0.58
N ARG A 23 6.53 1.92 0.96
CA ARG A 23 6.56 0.75 0.08
C ARG A 23 5.17 0.30 -0.39
N VAL A 24 4.14 0.50 0.43
CA VAL A 24 2.74 0.24 0.05
C VAL A 24 2.25 1.30 -0.93
N LEU A 25 2.62 2.58 -0.71
CA LEU A 25 2.21 3.70 -1.57
C LEU A 25 3.00 3.81 -2.88
N ASP A 26 4.21 3.24 -2.94
CA ASP A 26 5.09 3.26 -4.12
C ASP A 26 4.75 2.15 -5.12
N ASN A 27 3.90 1.19 -4.74
CA ASN A 27 3.49 0.07 -5.59
C ASN A 27 2.13 0.37 -6.24
N PRO A 28 2.07 0.79 -7.51
CA PRO A 28 0.82 1.18 -8.17
C PRO A 28 -0.21 0.04 -8.22
N PHE A 29 0.23 -1.22 -8.30
CA PHE A 29 -0.67 -2.38 -8.26
C PHE A 29 -1.28 -2.60 -6.87
N LEU A 30 -0.56 -2.30 -5.78
CA LEU A 30 -1.12 -2.37 -4.43
C LEU A 30 -2.13 -1.25 -4.19
N LEU A 31 -1.85 -0.02 -4.68
CA LEU A 31 -2.85 1.05 -4.67
C LEU A 31 -4.07 0.71 -5.51
N LEU A 32 -3.89 0.15 -6.70
CA LEU A 32 -4.98 -0.27 -7.57
C LEU A 32 -5.82 -1.32 -6.86
N PHE A 33 -5.18 -2.39 -6.38
CA PHE A 33 -5.86 -3.47 -5.67
C PHE A 33 -6.65 -2.94 -4.49
N LEU A 34 -6.03 -2.17 -3.60
CA LEU A 34 -6.71 -1.58 -2.46
C LEU A 34 -7.85 -0.65 -2.89
N GLY A 35 -7.63 0.14 -3.95
CA GLY A 35 -8.61 1.07 -4.52
C GLY A 35 -9.84 0.41 -5.13
N VAL A 36 -9.73 -0.80 -5.69
CA VAL A 36 -10.90 -1.55 -6.19
C VAL A 36 -11.49 -2.47 -5.13
N THR A 37 -10.66 -3.08 -4.28
CA THR A 37 -11.10 -4.05 -3.28
C THR A 37 -11.90 -3.38 -2.17
N ILE A 38 -11.50 -2.19 -1.70
CA ILE A 38 -12.25 -1.46 -0.67
C ILE A 38 -13.71 -1.20 -1.09
N PRO A 39 -13.99 -0.50 -2.21
CA PRO A 39 -15.37 -0.25 -2.61
C PRO A 39 -16.08 -1.55 -2.96
N THR A 40 -15.40 -2.53 -3.58
CA THR A 40 -16.02 -3.82 -3.91
C THR A 40 -16.54 -4.52 -2.66
N VAL A 41 -15.72 -4.67 -1.62
CA VAL A 41 -16.13 -5.34 -0.38
C VAL A 41 -17.22 -4.53 0.35
N LEU A 42 -17.09 -3.21 0.41
CA LEU A 42 -18.12 -2.34 1.00
C LEU A 42 -19.47 -2.51 0.30
N TYR A 43 -19.50 -2.42 -1.03
CA TYR A 43 -20.73 -2.59 -1.80
C TYR A 43 -21.27 -4.02 -1.73
N LEU A 44 -20.41 -5.03 -1.63
CA LEU A 44 -20.83 -6.42 -1.50
C LEU A 44 -21.51 -6.65 -0.15
N ILE A 45 -20.90 -6.20 0.95
CA ILE A 45 -21.50 -6.28 2.29
C ILE A 45 -22.80 -5.49 2.33
N TRP A 46 -22.78 -4.24 1.85
CA TRP A 46 -23.96 -3.39 1.84
C TRP A 46 -25.10 -3.99 0.99
N GLY A 47 -24.80 -4.48 -0.21
CA GLY A 47 -25.79 -5.13 -1.08
C GLY A 47 -26.37 -6.42 -0.48
N VAL A 48 -25.55 -7.24 0.19
CA VAL A 48 -26.04 -8.43 0.90
C VAL A 48 -26.94 -8.02 2.06
N MET A 49 -26.54 -7.01 2.84
CA MET A 49 -27.37 -6.47 3.93
C MET A 49 -28.71 -5.93 3.42
N GLU A 50 -28.73 -5.29 2.25
CA GLU A 50 -29.96 -4.81 1.62
C GLU A 50 -30.89 -5.99 1.26
N ILE A 51 -30.36 -7.03 0.61
CA ILE A 51 -31.15 -8.18 0.17
C ILE A 51 -31.79 -8.93 1.36
N ILE A 52 -31.04 -9.16 2.44
CA ILE A 52 -31.59 -9.87 3.62
C ILE A 52 -32.63 -9.03 4.37
N SER A 53 -32.59 -7.71 4.22
CA SER A 53 -33.51 -6.79 4.89
C SER A 53 -34.84 -6.64 4.15
N VAL A 54 -34.93 -7.10 2.89
CA VAL A 54 -36.17 -7.09 2.13
C VAL A 54 -37.16 -8.10 2.74
N PRO A 55 -38.31 -7.64 3.25
CA PRO A 55 -39.31 -8.54 3.79
C PRO A 55 -39.94 -9.36 2.66
N ILE A 56 -39.94 -10.68 2.81
CA ILE A 56 -40.68 -11.59 1.93
C ILE A 56 -42.18 -11.38 2.10
N ALA A 57 -42.88 -11.09 1.01
CA ALA A 57 -44.31 -10.87 1.03
C ALA A 57 -45.03 -12.14 1.53
N PRO A 58 -45.94 -12.04 2.51
CA PRO A 58 -46.77 -13.15 2.90
C PRO A 58 -47.78 -13.43 1.77
N ASN A 59 -47.82 -14.70 1.38
CA ASN A 59 -48.66 -15.29 0.36
C ASN A 59 -50.16 -15.21 0.65
#